data_AF-A0A957VCP2-F1
#
_entry.id   AF-A0A957VCP2-F1
#
_cell.length_a   1.000
_cell.length_b   1.000
_cell.length_c   1.000
_cell.angle_alpha   90.00
_cell.angle_beta   90.00
_cell.angle_gamma   90.00
#
_symmetry.space_group_name_H-M   'P 1'
#
loop_
_entity.id
_entity.type
_entity.pdbx_description
1 polymer ?
#
loop_
_entity_poly.entity_id
_entity_poly.type
_entity_poly.pdbx_seq_one_letter_code
_entity_poly.pdbx_strand_id
1 'polypeptide(L)'
;MNPCLCGYASDAEKECTCSISMIKSYQKRISGPLMDRIDIHVEVPRVPFEKLSDKRTGETSAVVRDRVEKARAIQRERFKGTALQT
;
A
#
# COMPACT_ATOMS: atom_id res chain seq x y z
N MET A 1 -0.83 -4.06 7.24
CA MET A 1 -1.90 -4.37 8.21
C MET A 1 -1.79 -3.39 9.36
N ASN A 2 -2.90 -2.95 9.99
CA ASN A 2 -2.80 -2.09 11.18
C ASN A 2 -2.25 -2.93 12.35
N PRO A 3 -1.10 -2.59 12.96
CA PRO A 3 -0.41 -3.49 13.87
C PRO A 3 -1.09 -3.62 15.23
N CYS A 4 -1.90 -2.64 15.64
CA CYS A 4 -2.69 -2.64 16.88
C CYS A 4 -3.82 -1.60 16.82
N LEU A 5 -4.60 -1.47 17.91
CA LEU A 5 -5.69 -0.50 17.98
C LEU A 5 -5.22 0.96 17.89
N CYS A 6 -4.09 1.31 18.54
CA CYS A 6 -3.53 2.67 18.51
C CYS A 6 -2.63 2.94 17.31
N GLY A 7 -2.28 1.91 16.52
CA GLY A 7 -1.48 2.01 15.30
C GLY A 7 0.04 2.06 15.49
N TYR A 8 0.56 2.04 16.71
CA TYR A 8 1.99 2.27 16.99
C TYR A 8 2.77 1.03 17.43
N ALA A 9 2.20 -0.17 17.35
CA ALA A 9 2.88 -1.38 17.84
C ALA A 9 4.17 -1.75 17.08
N SER A 10 4.38 -1.23 15.87
CA SER A 10 5.63 -1.36 15.11
C SER A 10 6.27 -0.01 14.74
N ASP A 11 5.84 1.07 15.40
CA ASP A 11 6.39 2.41 15.16
C ASP A 11 7.71 2.57 15.92
N ALA A 12 8.76 3.03 15.23
CA ALA A 12 10.10 3.21 15.80
C ALA A 12 10.24 4.51 16.62
N GLU A 13 9.37 5.49 16.39
CA GLU A 13 9.43 6.81 17.03
C GLU A 13 8.38 6.96 18.13
N LYS A 14 7.18 6.40 17.93
CA LYS A 14 6.05 6.56 18.86
C LYS A 14 5.77 5.28 19.63
N GLU A 15 5.76 5.39 20.96
CA GLU A 15 5.48 4.25 21.82
C GLU A 15 4.01 3.80 21.73
N CYS A 16 3.82 2.49 21.71
CA CYS A 16 2.51 1.86 21.72
C CYS A 16 1.91 1.83 23.13
N THR A 17 0.68 2.30 23.27
CA THR A 17 -0.07 2.26 24.54
C THR A 17 -0.92 0.99 24.72
N CYS A 18 -0.95 0.10 23.74
CA CYS A 18 -1.72 -1.15 23.82
C CYS A 18 -0.95 -2.22 24.60
N SER A 19 -1.65 -3.00 25.42
CA SER A 19 -1.06 -4.20 26.02
C SER A 19 -0.80 -5.29 24.98
N ILE A 20 0.12 -6.21 25.28
CA ILE A 20 0.42 -7.36 24.41
C ILE A 20 -0.83 -8.20 24.12
N SER A 21 -1.74 -8.35 25.08
CA SER A 21 -3.00 -9.08 24.88
C SER A 21 -3.93 -8.36 23.89
N MET A 22 -4.03 -7.03 23.96
CA MET A 22 -4.82 -6.24 23.02
C MET A 22 -4.24 -6.31 21.60
N ILE A 23 -2.93 -6.24 21.45
CA ILE A 23 -2.24 -6.34 20.16
C ILE A 23 -2.57 -7.68 19.48
N LYS A 24 -2.37 -8.80 20.21
CA LYS A 24 -2.64 -10.15 19.69
C LYS A 24 -4.10 -10.34 19.29
N SER A 25 -5.04 -9.85 20.12
CA SER A 25 -6.47 -9.94 19.80
C SER A 25 -6.86 -9.11 18.58
N TYR A 26 -6.24 -7.93 18.41
CA TYR A 26 -6.50 -7.06 17.26
C TYR A 26 -6.00 -7.66 15.94
N GLN A 27 -4.79 -8.21 15.92
CA GLN A 27 -4.20 -8.84 14.73
C GLN A 27 -5.00 -10.07 14.26
N LYS A 28 -5.58 -10.83 15.20
CA LYS A 28 -6.45 -11.98 14.90
C LYS A 28 -7.77 -11.63 14.22
N ARG A 29 -8.15 -10.34 14.14
CA ARG A 29 -9.38 -9.91 13.46
C ARG A 29 -9.33 -10.12 11.96
N ILE A 30 -8.13 -10.27 11.39
CA ILE A 30 -7.97 -10.50 9.96
C ILE A 30 -8.05 -12.00 9.70
N SER A 31 -8.99 -12.37 8.83
CA SER A 31 -9.34 -13.76 8.65
C SER A 31 -8.20 -14.54 7.99
N GLY A 32 -7.95 -15.75 8.48
CA GLY A 32 -6.96 -16.67 7.91
C GLY A 32 -7.15 -16.90 6.40
N PRO A 33 -8.37 -17.12 5.89
CA PRO A 33 -8.62 -17.26 4.46
C PRO A 33 -8.27 -16.03 3.60
N LEU A 34 -8.24 -14.82 4.20
CA LEU A 34 -7.75 -13.62 3.51
C LEU A 34 -6.22 -13.58 3.51
N MET A 35 -5.58 -13.92 4.63
CA MET A 35 -4.12 -13.95 4.74
C MET A 35 -3.47 -15.00 3.84
N ASP A 36 -4.13 -16.14 3.66
CA ASP A 36 -3.69 -17.24 2.81
C ASP A 36 -3.70 -16.89 1.31
N ARG A 37 -4.41 -15.82 0.93
CA ARG A 37 -4.59 -15.40 -0.48
C ARG A 37 -3.89 -14.09 -0.85
N ILE A 38 -3.03 -13.59 0.03
CA ILE A 38 -2.23 -12.38 -0.23
C ILE A 38 -0.76 -12.80 -0.32
N ASP A 39 -0.24 -12.82 -1.55
CA ASP A 39 1.13 -13.26 -1.82
C ASP A 39 2.19 -12.28 -1.30
N ILE A 40 1.88 -10.98 -1.30
CA ILE A 40 2.83 -9.92 -0.94
C ILE A 40 2.33 -9.17 0.29
N HIS A 41 3.05 -9.35 1.40
CA HIS A 41 2.88 -8.58 2.61
C HIS A 41 4.08 -7.65 2.79
N VAL A 42 3.85 -6.35 2.67
CA VAL A 42 4.87 -5.32 2.94
C VAL A 42 4.43 -4.50 4.14
N GLU A 43 5.34 -4.35 5.09
CA GLU A 43 5.18 -3.41 6.19
C GLU A 43 5.58 -2.01 5.72
N VAL A 44 4.68 -1.05 5.88
CA VAL A 44 4.91 0.34 5.48
C VAL A 44 5.08 1.17 6.75
N PRO A 45 6.28 1.69 7.03
CA PRO A 45 6.50 2.50 8.22
C PRO A 45 5.78 3.84 8.10
N ARG A 46 5.59 4.48 9.26
CA ARG A 46 5.06 5.84 9.32
C ARG A 46 5.97 6.79 8.54
N VAL A 47 5.37 7.65 7.72
CA VAL A 47 6.07 8.72 7.03
C VAL A 47 6.07 9.97 7.93
N PRO A 48 7.23 10.59 8.21
CA PRO A 48 7.31 11.84 8.96
C PRO A 48 6.46 12.94 8.32
N PHE A 49 5.80 13.76 9.14
CA PHE A 49 4.91 14.81 8.65
C PHE A 49 5.61 15.78 7.70
N GLU A 50 6.86 16.15 7.99
CA GLU A 50 7.68 17.05 7.16
C GLU A 50 7.87 16.54 5.72
N LYS A 51 7.94 15.22 5.52
CA LYS A 51 8.02 14.63 4.17
C LYS A 51 6.68 14.66 3.43
N LEU A 52 5.57 14.69 4.16
CA LEU A 52 4.22 14.80 3.59
C LEU A 52 3.85 16.26 3.30
N SER A 53 4.33 17.20 4.11
CA SER A 53 4.10 18.64 3.96
C SER A 53 5.15 19.36 3.11
N ASP A 54 6.15 18.62 2.62
CA ASP A 54 7.14 19.14 1.69
C ASP A 54 6.44 19.72 0.44
N LYS A 55 6.86 20.93 0.04
CA LYS A 55 6.32 21.64 -1.12
C LYS A 55 6.85 21.12 -2.45
N ARG A 56 7.67 20.06 -2.44
CA ARG A 56 8.13 19.40 -3.67
C ARG A 56 6.93 19.05 -4.54
N THR A 57 6.84 19.73 -5.68
CA THR A 57 5.87 19.39 -6.71
C THR A 57 6.25 18.03 -7.29
N GLY A 58 5.36 17.05 -7.10
CA GLY A 58 5.46 15.77 -7.79
C GLY A 58 5.34 15.93 -9.31
N GLU A 59 5.44 14.82 -10.03
CA GLU A 59 5.21 14.81 -11.48
C GLU A 59 3.80 15.34 -11.80
N THR A 60 3.70 16.14 -12.85
CA THR A 60 2.40 16.63 -13.29
C THR A 60 1.55 15.49 -13.83
N SER A 61 0.23 15.63 -13.77
CA SER A 61 -0.69 14.63 -14.34
C SER A 61 -0.44 14.39 -15.83
N ALA A 62 0.07 15.38 -16.57
CA ALA A 62 0.46 15.22 -17.97
C ALA A 62 1.61 14.22 -18.14
N VAL A 63 2.66 14.34 -17.33
CA VAL A 63 3.81 13.42 -17.36
C VAL A 63 3.37 11.99 -16.99
N VAL A 64 2.51 11.86 -15.98
CA VAL A 64 1.97 10.55 -15.58
C VAL A 64 1.10 9.95 -16.68
N ARG A 65 0.23 10.76 -17.32
CA ARG A 65 -0.63 10.34 -18.43
C ARG A 65 0.19 9.77 -19.58
N ASP A 66 1.28 10.42 -19.96
CA ASP A 66 2.13 9.96 -21.06
C ASP A 66 2.74 8.58 -20.78
N ARG A 67 3.10 8.27 -19.53
CA ARG A 67 3.55 6.92 -19.14
C ARG A 67 2.43 5.89 -19.21
N VAL A 68 1.23 6.26 -18.75
CA VAL A 68 0.05 5.37 -18.78
C VAL A 68 -0.31 5.02 -20.23
N GLU A 69 -0.33 6.01 -21.12
CA GLU A 69 -0.64 5.80 -22.54
C GLU A 69 0.40 4.89 -23.23
N LYS A 70 1.69 5.05 -22.91
CA LYS A 70 2.74 4.12 -23.39
C LYS A 70 2.51 2.69 -22.93
N ALA A 71 2.21 2.49 -21.64
CA ALA A 71 1.93 1.16 -21.11
C ALA A 71 0.68 0.54 -21.77
N ARG A 72 -0.38 1.32 -21.97
CA ARG A 72 -1.60 0.89 -22.68
C ARG A 72 -1.32 0.53 -24.14
N ALA A 73 -0.48 1.28 -24.85
CA ALA A 73 -0.11 0.96 -26.22
C ALA A 73 0.59 -0.40 -26.33
N ILE A 74 1.57 -0.67 -25.45
CA ILE A 74 2.25 -1.96 -25.36
C ILE A 74 1.26 -3.09 -25.10
N GLN A 75 0.33 -2.87 -24.17
CA GLN A 75 -0.62 -3.90 -23.79
C GLN A 75 -1.68 -4.16 -24.88
N ARG A 76 -2.09 -3.13 -25.65
CA ARG A 76 -2.95 -3.29 -26.82
C ARG A 76 -2.30 -4.17 -27.87
N GLU A 77 -0.98 -3.99 -28.09
CA GLU A 77 -0.23 -4.83 -29.02
C GLU A 77 -0.21 -6.29 -28.56
N ARG A 78 0.06 -6.54 -27.27
CA ARG A 78 0.07 -7.89 -26.69
C ARG A 78 -1.27 -8.61 -26.80
N PHE A 79 -2.36 -7.86 -26.74
CA PHE A 79 -3.73 -8.40 -26.78
C PHE A 79 -4.32 -8.52 -28.18
N LYS A 80 -3.58 -8.14 -29.25
CA LYS A 80 -4.05 -8.34 -30.63
C LYS A 80 -4.42 -9.80 -30.87
N GLY A 81 -5.61 -10.03 -31.42
CA GLY A 81 -6.15 -11.36 -31.70
C GLY A 81 -6.71 -12.10 -30.49
N THR A 82 -6.77 -11.45 -29.31
CA THR A 82 -7.41 -12.00 -28.11
C THR A 82 -8.73 -11.29 -27.81
N ALA A 83 -9.55 -11.87 -26.93
CA ALA A 83 -10.75 -11.20 -26.41
C ALA A 83 -10.45 -10.18 -25.29
N LEU A 84 -9.18 -10.00 -24.90
CA LEU A 84 -8.78 -9.15 -23.79
C LEU A 84 -8.61 -7.70 -24.25
N GLN A 85 -8.98 -6.75 -23.40
CA GLN A 85 -8.85 -5.30 -23.63
C GLN A 85 -7.94 -4.65 -22.59
N THR A 86 -7.37 -3.51 -22.95
CA THR A 86 -6.53 -2.64 -22.10
C THR A 86 -7.28 -1.50 -21.45
#